data_AF-A0A0A1ULS7-F1
#
_entry.id   AF-A0A0A1ULS7-F1
#
_cell.length_a   1.000
_cell.length_b   1.000
_cell.length_c   1.000
_cell.angle_alpha   90.00
_cell.angle_beta   90.00
_cell.angle_gamma   90.00
#
_symmetry.space_group_name_H-M   'P 1'
#
loop_
_entity.id
_entity.type
_entity.pdbx_description
1 polymer ?
#
loop_
_entity_poly.entity_id
_entity_poly.type
_entity_poly.pdbx_seq_one_letter_code
_entity_poly.pdbx_strand_id
1 'polypeptide(L)'
;MAEFYRMCDRFGWERDDEDREEARDLLKDAMVHEFNAIYGTDHESLAAWQSLCRVLNLTNVPDKLEACRRLVQSMHVNIVDLVDTPATQAPVTHFPSEAALSTYTIKSGKYFPKESAYAGGLLRYLLRNIDNPGKYRGRH
;
A
#
# COMPACT_ATOMS: atom_id res chain seq x y z
N MET A 1 8.81 -6.52 -3.74
CA MET A 1 9.63 -7.09 -2.63
C MET A 1 10.49 -8.29 -2.98
N ALA A 2 10.03 -9.26 -3.80
CA ALA A 2 10.86 -10.43 -4.14
C ALA A 2 12.23 -10.06 -4.75
N GLU A 3 12.26 -9.06 -5.63
CA GLU A 3 13.52 -8.58 -6.23
C GLU A 3 14.48 -7.95 -5.21
N PHE A 4 13.96 -7.27 -4.17
CA PHE A 4 14.80 -6.73 -3.10
C PHE A 4 15.49 -7.85 -2.30
N TYR A 5 14.76 -8.92 -1.97
CA TYR A 5 15.36 -10.06 -1.28
C TYR A 5 16.36 -10.80 -2.17
N ARG A 6 16.05 -10.99 -3.46
CA ARG A 6 16.99 -11.56 -4.43
C ARG A 6 18.27 -10.73 -4.55
N MET A 7 18.15 -9.40 -4.49
CA MET A 7 19.29 -8.49 -4.47
C MET A 7 20.14 -8.68 -3.21
N CYS A 8 19.52 -8.72 -2.03
CA CYS A 8 20.21 -8.98 -0.76
C CYS A 8 20.96 -10.31 -0.81
N ASP A 9 20.32 -11.38 -1.28
CA ASP A 9 20.92 -12.72 -1.37
C ASP A 9 22.13 -12.72 -2.32
N ARG A 10 22.03 -11.99 -3.45
CA ARG A 10 23.12 -11.87 -4.43
C ARG A 10 24.34 -11.14 -3.88
N PHE A 11 24.12 -10.09 -3.08
CA PHE A 11 25.21 -9.33 -2.48
C PHE A 11 25.69 -9.90 -1.15
N GLY A 12 24.99 -10.91 -0.61
CA GLY A 12 25.33 -11.53 0.67
C GLY A 12 25.01 -10.65 1.88
N TRP A 13 24.10 -9.68 1.73
CA TRP A 13 23.77 -8.76 2.82
C TRP A 13 22.95 -9.45 3.90
N GLU A 14 23.55 -9.57 5.09
CA GLU A 14 22.89 -10.11 6.28
C GLU A 14 21.81 -9.14 6.81
N ARG A 15 21.11 -9.52 7.88
CA ARG A 15 19.96 -8.74 8.37
C ARG A 15 20.36 -7.38 8.95
N ASP A 16 21.53 -7.31 9.55
CA ASP A 16 22.06 -6.15 10.26
C ASP A 16 23.13 -5.41 9.44
N ASP A 17 23.16 -5.67 8.13
CA ASP A 17 24.05 -5.03 7.18
C ASP A 17 23.56 -3.60 6.86
N GLU A 18 24.46 -2.61 6.99
CA GLU A 18 24.17 -1.20 6.73
C GLU A 18 23.71 -0.97 5.28
N ASP A 19 24.31 -1.64 4.30
CA ASP A 19 23.93 -1.50 2.89
C ASP A 19 22.50 -2.00 2.65
N ARG A 20 22.09 -3.07 3.35
CA ARG A 20 20.73 -3.59 3.28
C ARG A 20 19.73 -2.64 3.91
N GLU A 21 20.09 -2.02 5.03
CA GLU A 21 19.25 -1.02 5.68
C GLU A 21 19.05 0.19 4.77
N GLU A 22 20.13 0.74 4.22
CA GLU A 22 20.09 1.87 3.28
C GLU A 22 19.25 1.53 2.03
N ALA A 23 19.50 0.38 1.39
CA ALA A 23 18.75 -0.05 0.23
C ALA A 23 17.26 -0.26 0.55
N ARG A 24 16.94 -0.70 1.77
CA ARG A 24 15.56 -0.86 2.22
C ARG A 24 14.87 0.49 2.39
N ASP A 25 15.57 1.48 2.93
CA ASP A 25 15.01 2.82 3.11
C ASP A 25 14.80 3.54 1.77
N LEU A 26 15.76 3.44 0.85
CA LEU A 26 15.59 3.92 -0.52
C LEU A 26 14.40 3.26 -1.23
N LEU A 27 14.22 1.95 -1.03
CA LEU A 27 13.06 1.23 -1.58
C LEU A 27 11.75 1.72 -0.96
N LYS A 28 11.71 1.98 0.35
CA LYS A 28 10.52 2.53 1.02
C LYS A 28 10.13 3.88 0.41
N ASP A 29 11.09 4.79 0.25
CA ASP A 29 10.83 6.10 -0.33
C ASP A 29 10.38 6.00 -1.79
N ALA A 30 11.03 5.14 -2.59
CA ALA A 30 10.63 4.89 -3.97
C ALA A 30 9.17 4.41 -4.07
N MET A 31 8.76 3.46 -3.22
CA MET A 31 7.37 2.98 -3.20
C MET A 31 6.36 4.08 -2.85
N VAL A 32 6.70 5.00 -1.95
CA VAL A 32 5.82 6.13 -1.59
C VAL A 32 5.76 7.14 -2.73
N HIS A 33 6.89 7.46 -3.37
CA HIS A 33 6.93 8.33 -4.53
C HIS A 33 6.13 7.76 -5.71
N GLU A 34 6.26 6.47 -5.97
CA GLU A 34 5.54 5.80 -7.04
C GLU A 34 4.03 5.79 -6.79
N PHE A 35 3.59 5.48 -5.56
CA PHE A 35 2.18 5.61 -5.17
C PHE A 35 1.66 7.03 -5.45
N ASN A 36 2.40 8.04 -4.98
CA ASN A 36 2.02 9.44 -5.14
C ASN A 36 2.00 9.90 -6.61
N ALA A 37 2.89 9.36 -7.44
CA ALA A 37 2.91 9.64 -8.87
C ALA A 37 1.72 9.02 -9.61
N ILE A 38 1.31 7.81 -9.23
CA ILE A 38 0.18 7.10 -9.85
C ILE A 38 -1.17 7.68 -9.41
N TYR A 39 -1.34 7.89 -8.10
CA TYR A 39 -2.65 8.20 -7.50
C TYR A 39 -2.82 9.64 -7.03
N GLY A 40 -1.72 10.40 -6.97
CA GLY A 40 -1.71 11.78 -6.47
C GLY A 40 -1.59 11.90 -4.95
N THR A 41 -1.27 13.11 -4.51
CA THR A 41 -1.07 13.48 -3.10
C THR A 41 -2.23 14.30 -2.52
N ASP A 42 -3.11 14.86 -3.36
CA ASP A 42 -4.19 15.73 -2.93
C ASP A 42 -5.41 14.92 -2.46
N HIS A 43 -5.55 14.79 -1.14
CA HIS A 43 -6.71 14.12 -0.55
C HIS A 43 -8.03 14.86 -0.73
N GLU A 44 -8.04 16.15 -1.12
CA GLU A 44 -9.25 16.90 -1.45
C GLU A 44 -9.68 16.72 -2.92
N SER A 45 -8.85 16.06 -3.74
CA SER A 45 -9.15 15.79 -5.15
C SER A 45 -10.08 14.60 -5.33
N LEU A 46 -11.36 14.85 -5.64
CA LEU A 46 -12.32 13.80 -6.02
C LEU A 46 -11.78 12.92 -7.17
N ALA A 47 -11.12 13.53 -8.15
CA ALA A 47 -10.58 12.80 -9.31
C ALA A 47 -9.51 11.77 -8.89
N ALA A 48 -8.63 12.13 -7.95
CA ALA A 48 -7.62 11.21 -7.40
C ALA A 48 -8.29 10.01 -6.72
N TRP A 49 -9.30 10.26 -5.89
CA TRP A 49 -10.07 9.20 -5.23
C TRP A 49 -10.81 8.30 -6.21
N GLN A 50 -11.44 8.86 -7.24
CA GLN A 50 -12.11 8.07 -8.26
C GLN A 50 -11.13 7.23 -9.09
N SER A 51 -9.95 7.76 -9.39
CA SER A 51 -8.87 7.00 -10.03
C SER A 51 -8.47 5.79 -9.18
N LEU A 52 -8.22 6.01 -7.89
CA LEU A 52 -7.90 4.95 -6.94
C LEU A 52 -9.02 3.89 -6.85
N CYS A 53 -10.29 4.31 -6.79
CA CYS A 53 -11.42 3.38 -6.79
C CYS A 53 -11.47 2.49 -8.05
N ARG A 54 -11.14 3.04 -9.23
CA ARG A 54 -11.11 2.27 -10.49
C ARG A 54 -9.98 1.25 -10.52
N VAL A 55 -8.79 1.61 -10.02
CA VAL A 55 -7.67 0.66 -9.95
C VAL A 55 -7.94 -0.46 -8.94
N LEU A 56 -8.67 -0.14 -7.86
CA LEU A 56 -9.22 -1.11 -6.93
C LEU A 56 -10.41 -1.90 -7.51
N ASN A 57 -10.66 -1.81 -8.81
CA ASN A 57 -11.70 -2.53 -9.56
C ASN A 57 -13.11 -2.41 -8.95
N LEU A 58 -13.42 -1.25 -8.37
CA LEU A 58 -14.73 -0.96 -7.78
C LEU A 58 -15.69 -0.51 -8.88
N THR A 59 -16.77 -1.27 -9.09
CA THR A 59 -17.74 -1.04 -10.18
C THR A 59 -18.62 0.19 -9.96
N ASN A 60 -18.93 0.53 -8.71
CA ASN A 60 -19.76 1.68 -8.35
C ASN A 60 -18.92 2.79 -7.71
N VAL A 61 -18.16 3.51 -8.55
CA VAL A 61 -17.32 4.63 -8.09
C VAL A 61 -18.21 5.80 -7.67
N PRO A 62 -18.14 6.28 -6.42
CA PRO A 62 -18.94 7.41 -5.98
C PRO A 62 -18.55 8.74 -6.64
N ASP A 63 -19.52 9.64 -6.67
CA ASP A 63 -19.49 11.00 -7.19
C ASP A 63 -19.34 12.05 -6.07
N LYS A 64 -19.15 11.61 -4.82
CA LYS A 64 -18.87 12.45 -3.65
C LYS A 64 -17.56 12.05 -2.98
N LEU A 65 -16.73 13.03 -2.66
CA LEU A 65 -15.41 12.86 -2.04
C LEU A 65 -15.46 11.99 -0.78
N GLU A 66 -16.34 12.32 0.16
CA GLU A 66 -16.53 11.57 1.40
C GLU A 66 -17.00 10.13 1.19
N ALA A 67 -17.75 9.87 0.12
CA ALA A 67 -18.16 8.51 -0.22
C ALA A 67 -16.98 7.69 -0.76
N CYS A 68 -16.14 8.28 -1.62
CA CYS A 68 -14.92 7.61 -2.08
C CYS A 68 -13.94 7.34 -0.93
N ARG A 69 -13.73 8.32 -0.04
CA ARG A 69 -12.89 8.18 1.16
C ARG A 69 -13.33 6.99 2.01
N ARG A 70 -14.62 6.93 2.37
CA ARG A 70 -15.17 5.83 3.16
C ARG A 70 -15.06 4.49 2.46
N LEU A 71 -15.29 4.45 1.15
CA LEU A 71 -15.19 3.24 0.37
C LEU A 71 -13.75 2.71 0.35
N VAL A 72 -12.75 3.55 0.08
CA VAL A 72 -11.35 3.12 0.09
C VAL A 72 -10.90 2.71 1.51
N GLN A 73 -11.33 3.44 2.54
CA GLN A 73 -11.02 3.11 3.94
C GLN A 73 -11.63 1.78 4.39
N SER A 74 -12.74 1.32 3.80
CA SER A 74 -13.34 0.03 4.14
C SER A 74 -12.62 -1.15 3.47
N MET A 75 -11.77 -0.89 2.48
CA MET A 75 -11.01 -1.94 1.80
C MET A 75 -9.79 -2.37 2.62
N HIS A 76 -9.42 -3.64 2.47
CA HIS A 76 -8.15 -4.17 2.95
C HIS A 76 -7.38 -4.68 1.76
N VAL A 77 -6.35 -3.95 1.35
CA VAL A 77 -5.50 -4.27 0.19
C VAL A 77 -4.04 -4.09 0.59
N ASN A 78 -3.14 -4.83 -0.06
CA ASN A 78 -1.71 -4.63 0.12
C ASN A 78 -1.23 -3.50 -0.81
N ILE A 79 -0.59 -2.48 -0.25
CA ILE A 79 -0.21 -1.27 -1.01
C ILE A 79 0.94 -1.55 -1.98
N VAL A 80 1.83 -2.51 -1.67
CA VAL A 80 2.88 -2.93 -2.61
C VAL A 80 2.25 -3.52 -3.87
N ASP A 81 1.24 -4.39 -3.71
CA ASP A 81 0.51 -4.93 -4.87
C ASP A 81 -0.21 -3.84 -5.68
N LEU A 82 -0.74 -2.83 -5.00
CA LEU A 82 -1.41 -1.69 -5.65
C LEU A 82 -0.42 -0.81 -6.44
N VAL A 83 0.81 -0.65 -5.97
CA VAL A 83 1.89 0.06 -6.67
C VAL A 83 2.42 -0.79 -7.84
N ASP A 84 2.54 -2.11 -7.66
CA ASP A 84 3.01 -3.02 -8.71
C ASP A 84 1.97 -3.26 -9.83
N THR A 85 0.69 -2.95 -9.59
CA THR A 85 -0.43 -3.27 -10.51
C THR A 85 -0.26 -2.65 -11.91
N PRO A 86 0.09 -1.36 -12.09
CA PRO A 86 0.28 -0.79 -13.42
C PRO A 86 1.38 -1.48 -14.24
N ALA A 87 2.45 -1.94 -13.57
CA ALA A 87 3.57 -2.62 -14.23
C ALA A 87 3.27 -4.09 -14.52
N THR A 88 2.61 -4.80 -13.59
CA THR A 88 2.37 -6.25 -13.67
C THR A 88 1.05 -6.61 -14.33
N GLN A 89 0.10 -5.66 -14.42
CA GLN A 89 -1.31 -5.88 -14.79
C GLN A 89 -2.03 -6.91 -13.92
N ALA A 90 -1.42 -7.32 -12.79
CA ALA A 90 -2.03 -8.25 -11.86
C ALA A 90 -3.14 -7.52 -11.07
N PRO A 91 -4.33 -8.12 -10.91
CA PRO A 91 -5.39 -7.50 -10.14
C PRO A 91 -5.03 -7.42 -8.66
N VAL A 92 -5.35 -6.29 -8.02
CA VAL A 92 -5.17 -6.12 -6.57
C VAL A 92 -6.08 -7.09 -5.82
N THR A 93 -5.50 -7.84 -4.88
CA THR A 93 -6.29 -8.75 -4.03
C THR A 93 -7.01 -7.97 -2.93
N HIS A 94 -8.32 -8.18 -2.83
CA HIS A 94 -9.15 -7.62 -1.76
C HIS A 94 -9.28 -8.62 -0.62
N PHE A 95 -8.78 -8.24 0.55
CA PHE A 95 -8.84 -9.06 1.74
C PHE A 95 -10.13 -8.80 2.52
N PRO A 96 -10.76 -9.85 3.09
CA PRO A 96 -12.01 -9.70 3.83
C PRO A 96 -11.83 -8.98 5.18
N SER A 97 -10.60 -8.87 5.69
CA SER A 97 -10.30 -8.22 6.97
C SER A 97 -8.84 -7.74 7.05
N GLU A 98 -8.57 -6.84 7.99
CA GLU A 98 -7.21 -6.40 8.32
C GLU A 98 -6.32 -7.57 8.76
N ALA A 99 -6.87 -8.57 9.46
CA ALA A 99 -6.15 -9.78 9.86
C ALA A 99 -5.74 -10.67 8.66
N ALA A 100 -6.62 -10.79 7.65
CA ALA A 100 -6.30 -11.51 6.42
C ALA A 100 -5.21 -10.79 5.62
N LEU A 101 -5.32 -9.46 5.50
CA LEU A 101 -4.28 -8.62 4.90
C LEU A 101 -2.94 -8.73 5.65
N SER A 102 -2.97 -8.70 6.99
CA SER A 102 -1.79 -8.87 7.84
C SER A 102 -1.11 -10.21 7.57
N THR A 103 -1.87 -11.31 7.60
CA THR A 103 -1.37 -12.67 7.33
C THR A 103 -0.69 -12.75 5.96
N TYR A 104 -1.31 -12.18 4.92
CA TYR A 104 -0.73 -12.14 3.58
C TYR A 104 0.56 -11.32 3.53
N THR A 105 0.56 -10.15 4.16
CA THR A 105 1.69 -9.21 4.16
C THR A 105 2.91 -9.82 4.86
N ILE A 106 2.71 -10.46 6.02
CA ILE A 106 3.77 -11.15 6.76
C ILE A 106 4.34 -12.31 5.93
N LYS A 107 3.47 -13.17 5.36
CA LYS A 107 3.89 -14.33 4.58
C LYS A 107 4.63 -13.95 3.30
N SER A 108 4.22 -12.87 2.64
CA SER A 108 4.82 -12.44 1.38
C SER A 108 6.00 -11.48 1.54
N GLY A 109 6.21 -10.94 2.76
CA GLY A 109 7.20 -9.90 3.03
C GLY A 109 6.89 -8.55 2.38
N LYS A 110 5.67 -8.35 1.85
CA LYS A 110 5.25 -7.14 1.12
C LYS A 110 4.85 -5.99 2.05
N TYR A 111 5.78 -5.58 2.90
CA TYR A 111 5.59 -4.48 3.83
C TYR A 111 5.69 -3.13 3.13
N PHE A 112 4.63 -2.34 3.23
CA PHE A 112 4.66 -0.94 2.82
C PHE A 112 5.07 -0.05 4.01
N PRO A 113 5.95 0.94 3.82
CA PRO A 113 6.38 1.85 4.89
C PRO A 113 5.20 2.62 5.48
N LYS A 114 5.01 2.48 6.79
CA LYS A 114 3.95 3.17 7.54
C LYS A 114 4.34 4.58 7.95
N GLU A 115 5.63 4.77 8.20
CA GLU A 115 6.27 6.01 8.59
C GLU A 115 7.13 6.45 7.41
N SER A 116 6.63 7.40 6.63
CA SER A 116 7.42 8.12 5.62
C SER A 116 7.01 9.59 5.69
N ALA A 117 7.98 10.49 5.58
CA ALA A 117 7.72 11.93 5.51
C ALA A 117 6.81 12.31 4.33
N TYR A 118 6.67 11.42 3.35
CA TYR A 118 5.84 11.56 2.15
C TYR A 118 4.50 10.81 2.25
N ALA A 119 4.18 10.16 3.39
CA ALA A 119 2.92 9.47 3.65
C ALA A 119 1.74 10.43 3.93
N GLY A 120 1.64 11.49 3.13
CA GLY A 120 0.52 12.42 3.09
C GLY A 120 -0.57 11.97 2.13
N GLY A 121 -1.68 12.71 2.10
CA GLY A 121 -2.67 12.57 1.03
C GLY A 121 -3.55 11.33 1.11
N LEU A 122 -3.71 10.64 -0.03
CA LEU A 122 -4.57 9.45 -0.17
C LEU A 122 -3.97 8.24 0.58
N LEU A 123 -2.64 8.12 0.59
CA LEU A 123 -1.92 6.97 1.12
C LEU A 123 -2.28 6.67 2.59
N ARG A 124 -2.41 7.71 3.42
CA ARG A 124 -2.73 7.58 4.85
C ARG A 124 -4.03 6.81 5.13
N TYR A 125 -4.96 6.82 4.18
CA TYR A 125 -6.26 6.15 4.30
C TYR A 125 -6.23 4.67 3.94
N LEU A 126 -5.18 4.22 3.25
CA LEU A 126 -4.94 2.82 2.91
C LEU A 126 -4.08 2.10 3.96
N LEU A 127 -3.35 2.83 4.80
CA LEU A 127 -2.49 2.24 5.82
C LEU A 127 -3.27 1.41 6.85
N ARG A 128 -2.72 0.25 7.21
CA ARG A 128 -3.29 -0.72 8.14
C ARG A 128 -2.25 -1.17 9.17
N ASN A 129 -2.70 -1.68 10.31
CA ASN A 129 -1.84 -2.28 11.32
C ASN A 129 -1.52 -3.73 10.92
N ILE A 130 -0.33 -3.97 10.39
CA ILE A 130 0.07 -5.31 9.95
C ILE A 130 0.50 -6.19 11.12
N ASP A 131 1.31 -5.69 12.05
CA ASP A 131 1.85 -6.51 13.15
C ASP A 131 0.87 -6.67 14.32
N ASN A 132 -0.13 -5.78 14.41
CA ASN A 132 -1.20 -5.84 15.40
C ASN A 132 -2.54 -5.48 14.73
N PRO A 133 -3.10 -6.36 13.89
CA PRO A 133 -4.33 -6.06 13.16
C PRO A 133 -5.48 -5.84 14.13
N GLY A 134 -6.25 -4.78 13.92
CA GLY A 134 -7.44 -4.51 14.72
C GLY A 134 -8.42 -5.66 14.59
N LYS A 135 -8.96 -6.15 15.71
CA LYS A 135 -9.96 -7.23 15.67
C LYS A 135 -11.24 -6.80 14.96
N TYR A 136 -11.53 -5.49 14.95
CA TYR A 136 -12.67 -4.87 14.26
C TYR A 136 -12.38 -3.38 13.99
N ARG A 137 -12.43 -2.95 12.73
CA ARG A 137 -12.66 -1.54 12.35
C ARG A 137 -13.94 -1.46 11.51
N GLY A 138 -15.06 -1.78 12.15
CA GLY A 138 -16.39 -1.49 11.62
C GLY A 138 -16.92 -0.22 12.27
N ARG A 139 -17.08 0.84 11.46
CA ARG A 139 -17.87 2.05 11.71
C ARG A 139 -17.40 2.98 12.84
N HIS A 140 -16.90 4.15 12.44
CA HIS A 140 -17.27 5.43 13.06
C HIS A 140 -17.78 6.36 11.97
#